data_AF-A0A533U265-F1
#
_entry.id   AF-A0A533U265-F1
#
_cell.length_a   1.000
_cell.length_b   1.000
_cell.length_c   1.000
_cell.angle_alpha   90.00
_cell.angle_beta   90.00
_cell.angle_gamma   90.00
#
_symmetry.space_group_name_H-M   'P 1'
#
loop_
_entity.id
_entity.type
_entity.pdbx_description
1 polymer ?
#
loop_
_entity_poly.entity_id
_entity_poly.type
_entity_poly.pdbx_seq_one_letter_code
_entity_poly.pdbx_strand_id
1 'polypeptide(L)'
;MEQQNTGLRALDSIERAKLGIKVFNMPFDEAEEVIDAYASQGDYDPASVELFKEQLDTQRHIQEKSVELFSTGAQILRLVVNAVLKNMPSPPGETSKS
;
A
#
# COMPACT_ATOMS: atom_id res chain seq x y z
N MET A 1 8.23 -20.14 -17.38
CA MET A 1 8.40 -20.80 -16.07
C MET A 1 7.67 -22.12 -16.14
N GLU A 2 8.34 -23.23 -15.87
CA GLU A 2 7.74 -24.56 -15.89
C GLU A 2 6.95 -24.78 -14.60
N GLN A 3 5.63 -24.95 -14.71
CA GLN A 3 4.81 -25.41 -13.59
C GLN A 3 5.24 -26.83 -13.25
N GLN A 4 5.97 -26.99 -12.16
CA GLN A 4 6.15 -28.29 -11.54
C GLN A 4 4.76 -28.79 -11.13
N ASN A 5 4.29 -29.81 -11.83
CA ASN A 5 2.94 -30.34 -11.68
C ASN A 5 2.91 -31.20 -10.41
N THR A 6 2.83 -30.56 -9.25
CA THR A 6 2.83 -31.21 -7.92
C THR A 6 1.54 -31.98 -7.65
N GLY A 7 0.52 -31.87 -8.51
CA GLY A 7 -0.82 -32.40 -8.28
C GLY A 7 -1.62 -31.62 -7.22
N LEU A 8 -0.97 -30.65 -6.56
CA LEU A 8 -1.56 -29.76 -5.58
C LEU A 8 -2.22 -28.56 -6.28
N ARG A 9 -3.28 -28.03 -5.69
CA ARG A 9 -4.07 -26.93 -6.25
C ARG A 9 -3.32 -25.61 -6.07
N ALA A 10 -3.16 -24.85 -7.14
CA ALA A 10 -2.74 -23.46 -7.03
C ALA A 10 -3.88 -22.59 -6.45
N LEU A 11 -3.53 -21.59 -5.64
CA LEU A 11 -4.47 -20.55 -5.23
C LEU A 11 -4.97 -19.81 -6.47
N ASP A 12 -6.26 -19.91 -6.77
CA ASP A 12 -6.84 -19.26 -7.94
C ASP A 12 -7.08 -17.76 -7.72
N SER A 13 -7.35 -17.02 -8.80
CA SER A 13 -7.52 -15.57 -8.74
C SER A 13 -8.67 -15.12 -7.83
N ILE A 14 -9.73 -15.91 -7.69
CA ILE A 14 -10.88 -15.58 -6.85
C ILE A 14 -10.52 -15.81 -5.38
N GLU A 15 -9.84 -16.92 -5.07
CA GLU A 15 -9.35 -17.21 -3.73
C GLU A 15 -8.37 -16.14 -3.26
N ARG A 16 -7.40 -15.77 -4.12
CA ARG A 16 -6.46 -14.68 -3.86
C ARG A 16 -7.18 -13.35 -3.62
N ALA A 17 -8.20 -13.02 -4.40
CA ALA A 17 -8.97 -11.80 -4.20
C ALA A 17 -9.73 -11.80 -2.87
N LYS A 18 -10.39 -12.91 -2.51
CA LYS A 18 -11.10 -13.05 -1.24
C LYS A 18 -10.15 -12.95 -0.05
N LEU A 19 -9.02 -13.65 -0.10
CA LEU A 19 -7.99 -13.59 0.93
C LEU A 19 -7.40 -12.18 1.01
N GLY A 20 -7.09 -11.56 -0.13
CA GLY A 20 -6.57 -10.20 -0.20
C GLY A 20 -7.50 -9.18 0.46
N ILE A 21 -8.81 -9.25 0.22
CA ILE A 21 -9.79 -8.40 0.91
C ILE A 21 -9.82 -8.69 2.42
N LYS A 22 -9.78 -9.97 2.80
CA LYS A 22 -9.81 -10.39 4.21
C LYS A 22 -8.62 -9.85 5.00
N VAL A 23 -7.43 -9.89 4.42
CA VAL A 23 -6.18 -9.49 5.08
C VAL A 23 -5.77 -8.04 4.82
N PHE A 24 -6.54 -7.30 4.01
CA PHE A 24 -6.19 -5.96 3.54
C PHE A 24 -5.79 -4.97 4.65
N ASN A 25 -6.48 -5.03 5.80
CA ASN A 25 -6.24 -4.12 6.93
C ASN A 25 -5.41 -4.75 8.07
N MET A 26 -4.84 -5.93 7.87
CA MET A 26 -4.08 -6.64 8.90
C MET A 26 -2.58 -6.31 8.83
N PRO A 27 -1.84 -6.35 9.96
CA PRO A 27 -0.39 -6.49 9.97
C PRO A 27 0.05 -7.69 9.10
N PHE A 28 1.26 -7.62 8.52
CA PHE A 28 1.70 -8.66 7.57
C PHE A 28 1.81 -10.02 8.26
N ASP A 29 2.36 -10.06 9.48
CA ASP A 29 2.47 -11.28 10.28
C ASP A 29 1.09 -11.93 10.53
N GLU A 30 0.08 -11.13 10.87
CA GLU A 30 -1.30 -11.61 11.05
C GLU A 30 -1.94 -12.05 9.73
N ALA A 31 -1.69 -11.31 8.64
CA ALA A 31 -2.14 -11.68 7.30
C ALA A 31 -1.56 -13.03 6.86
N GLU A 32 -0.28 -13.26 7.16
CA GLU A 32 0.43 -14.49 6.85
C GLU A 32 -0.20 -15.69 7.58
N GLU A 33 -0.44 -15.57 8.89
CA GLU A 33 -1.11 -16.60 9.67
C GLU A 33 -2.50 -16.95 9.12
N VAL A 34 -3.27 -15.94 8.69
CA VAL A 34 -4.61 -16.13 8.11
C VAL A 34 -4.53 -16.88 6.76
N ILE A 35 -3.52 -16.58 5.95
CA ILE A 35 -3.29 -17.24 4.67
C ILE A 35 -2.86 -18.69 4.89
N ASP A 36 -1.96 -18.93 5.85
CA ASP A 36 -1.51 -20.29 6.19
C ASP A 36 -2.63 -21.13 6.76
N ALA A 37 -3.46 -20.56 7.64
CA ALA A 37 -4.63 -21.25 8.18
C ALA A 37 -5.70 -21.55 7.10
N TYR A 38 -5.76 -20.76 6.02
CA TYR A 38 -6.61 -21.07 4.87
C TYR A 38 -5.98 -22.17 4.02
N ALA A 39 -4.69 -22.07 3.73
CA ALA A 39 -3.95 -23.05 2.94
C ALA A 39 -3.91 -24.42 3.62
N SER A 40 -3.85 -24.48 4.96
CA SER A 40 -3.85 -25.74 5.72
C SER A 40 -5.17 -26.51 5.63
N GLN A 41 -6.25 -25.91 5.12
CA GLN A 41 -7.56 -26.55 4.95
C GLN A 41 -7.72 -27.24 3.59
N GLY A 42 -6.77 -27.07 2.67
CA GLY A 42 -6.82 -27.67 1.34
C GLY A 42 -5.45 -28.17 0.89
N ASP A 43 -5.45 -28.93 -0.20
CA ASP A 43 -4.23 -29.43 -0.84
C ASP A 43 -3.63 -28.36 -1.76
N TYR A 44 -3.17 -27.25 -1.18
CA TYR A 44 -2.56 -26.16 -1.94
C TYR A 44 -1.08 -26.39 -2.20
N ASP A 45 -0.63 -25.99 -3.38
CA ASP A 45 0.79 -25.96 -3.73
C ASP A 45 1.53 -24.88 -2.90
N PRO A 46 2.52 -25.25 -2.07
CA PRO A 46 3.21 -24.30 -1.20
C PRO A 46 3.82 -23.11 -1.96
N ALA A 47 4.39 -23.36 -3.13
CA ALA A 47 4.98 -22.32 -3.97
C ALA A 47 3.93 -21.31 -4.46
N SER A 48 2.70 -21.74 -4.71
CA SER A 48 1.58 -20.87 -5.07
C SER A 48 1.16 -19.95 -3.91
N VAL A 49 1.17 -20.48 -2.69
CA VAL A 49 0.86 -19.73 -1.46
C VAL A 49 1.96 -18.71 -1.16
N GLU A 50 3.22 -19.12 -1.26
CA GLU A 50 4.38 -18.25 -1.06
C GLU A 50 4.39 -17.09 -2.07
N LEU A 51 4.18 -17.38 -3.36
CA LEU A 51 4.02 -16.33 -4.39
C LEU A 51 2.90 -15.34 -4.07
N PHE A 52 1.80 -15.80 -3.47
CA PHE A 52 0.72 -14.91 -3.07
C PHE A 52 1.11 -14.02 -1.87
N LYS A 53 1.82 -14.58 -0.88
CA LYS A 53 2.37 -13.80 0.25
C LYS A 53 3.35 -12.73 -0.22
N GLU A 54 4.27 -13.06 -1.12
CA GLU A 54 5.21 -12.10 -1.73
C GLU A 54 4.48 -10.96 -2.47
N GLN A 55 3.40 -11.29 -3.18
CA GLN A 55 2.56 -10.30 -3.87
C GLN A 55 1.87 -9.34 -2.89
N LEU A 56 1.45 -9.83 -1.71
CA LEU A 56 0.86 -8.99 -0.67
C LEU A 56 1.90 -8.09 0.00
N ASP A 57 3.08 -8.63 0.30
CA ASP A 57 4.19 -7.84 0.87
C ASP A 57 4.58 -6.70 -0.07
N THR A 58 4.74 -7.01 -1.36
CA THR A 58 5.03 -6.01 -2.40
C THR A 58 3.95 -4.93 -2.46
N GLN A 59 2.67 -5.30 -2.43
CA GLN A 59 1.56 -4.35 -2.45
C GLN A 59 1.56 -3.44 -1.22
N ARG A 60 1.87 -3.98 -0.04
CA ARG A 60 1.98 -3.21 1.20
C ARG A 60 3.12 -2.21 1.14
N HIS A 61 4.30 -2.66 0.67
CA HIS A 61 5.45 -1.77 0.47
C HIS A 61 5.11 -0.60 -0.46
N ILE A 62 4.36 -0.86 -1.54
CA ILE A 62 3.88 0.20 -2.45
C ILE A 62 2.92 1.17 -1.74
N GLN A 63 2.02 0.67 -0.89
CA GLN A 63 1.10 1.52 -0.13
C GLN A 63 1.86 2.42 0.86
N GLU A 64 2.82 1.87 1.59
CA GLU A 64 3.67 2.63 2.53
C GLU A 64 4.44 3.73 1.79
N LYS A 65 5.08 3.40 0.66
CA LYS A 65 5.78 4.38 -0.18
C LYS A 65 4.85 5.43 -0.76
N SER A 66 3.60 5.08 -1.05
CA SER A 66 2.60 6.04 -1.53
C SER A 66 2.24 7.06 -0.44
N VAL A 67 2.05 6.61 0.81
CA VAL A 67 1.78 7.50 1.96
C VAL A 67 2.96 8.44 2.20
N GLU A 68 4.19 7.92 2.16
CA GLU A 68 5.42 8.73 2.26
C GLU A 68 5.48 9.79 1.15
N LEU A 69 5.16 9.41 -0.10
CA LEU A 69 5.15 10.32 -1.24
C LEU A 69 4.10 11.42 -1.08
N PHE A 70 2.88 11.08 -0.66
CA PHE A 70 1.83 12.06 -0.40
C PHE A 70 2.22 13.04 0.72
N SER A 71 2.80 12.54 1.81
CA SER A 71 3.28 13.38 2.92
C SER A 71 4.35 14.36 2.44
N THR A 72 5.31 13.87 1.65
CA THR A 72 6.38 14.70 1.08
C THR A 72 5.81 15.74 0.11
N GLY A 73 4.88 15.35 -0.75
CA GLY A 73 4.18 16.25 -1.67
C GLY A 73 3.44 17.38 -0.95
N ALA A 74 2.75 17.07 0.15
CA ALA A 74 2.07 18.07 0.97
C ALA A 74 3.05 19.07 1.61
N GLN A 75 4.23 18.61 2.05
CA GLN A 75 5.28 19.49 2.56
C GLN A 75 5.81 20.44 1.48
N ILE A 76 6.06 19.94 0.27
CA ILE A 76 6.46 20.76 -0.88
C ILE A 76 5.41 21.83 -1.18
N LEU A 77 4.14 21.44 -1.26
CA LEU A 77 3.04 22.39 -1.49
C LEU A 77 2.98 23.47 -0.41
N ARG A 78 3.14 23.10 0.86
CA ARG A 78 3.19 24.05 1.98
C ARG A 78 4.36 25.03 1.85
N LEU A 79 5.54 24.55 1.45
CA LEU A 79 6.70 25.41 1.23
C LEU A 79 6.46 26.39 0.08
N VAL A 80 5.90 25.92 -1.03
CA VAL A 80 5.57 26.76 -2.20
C VAL A 80 4.52 27.81 -1.84
N VAL A 81 3.42 27.42 -1.19
CA VAL A 81 2.36 28.36 -0.75
C VAL A 81 2.92 29.39 0.22
N ASN A 82 3.73 28.97 1.21
CA ASN A 82 4.36 29.91 2.14
C ASN A 82 5.32 30.88 1.45
N ALA A 83 6.10 30.41 0.47
CA ALA A 83 7.00 31.27 -0.30
C ALA A 83 6.23 32.28 -1.17
N VAL A 84 5.11 31.85 -1.78
CA VAL A 84 4.23 32.73 -2.55
C VAL A 84 3.56 33.78 -1.64
N LEU A 85 3.03 33.38 -0.47
CA LEU A 85 2.44 34.31 0.49
C LEU A 85 3.45 35.34 1.02
N LYS A 86 4.68 34.90 1.32
CA LYS A 86 5.75 35.79 1.80
C LYS A 86 6.22 36.79 0.74
N ASN A 87 6.17 36.40 -0.53
CA ASN A 87 6.61 37.25 -1.65
C ASN A 87 5.43 37.99 -2.32
N MET A 88 4.19 37.78 -1.87
CA MET A 88 3.05 38.54 -2.37
C MET A 88 3.14 39.98 -1.83
N PRO A 89 3.10 40.99 -2.72
CA PRO A 89 3.07 42.38 -2.28
C PRO A 89 1.79 42.63 -1.47
N SER A 90 1.92 43.29 -0.32
CA SER A 90 0.76 43.68 0.49
C SER A 90 -0.17 44.62 -0.31
N PRO A 91 -1.50 44.51 -0.13
CA PRO A 91 -2.43 45.40 -0.81
C PRO A 91 -2.13 46.86 -0.42
N PRO A 92 -2.21 47.81 -1.38
CA PRO A 92 -1.94 49.21 -1.11
C PRO A 92 -3.10 49.79 -0.29
N GLY A 93 -2.94 49.87 1.04
CA GLY A 93 -3.97 50.45 1.88
C GLY A 93 -3.72 50.30 3.38
N GLU A 94 -2.69 50.96 3.91
CA GLU A 94 -2.68 51.46 5.29
C GLU A 94 -1.57 52.51 5.44
N THR A 95 -1.73 53.64 4.75
CA THR A 95 -1.08 54.87 5.19
C THR A 95 -1.77 55.32 6.48
N SER A 96 -1.08 55.07 7.60
CA SER A 96 -1.28 55.70 8.90
C SER A 96 -1.73 57.16 8.74
N LYS A 97 -2.94 57.46 9.22
CA LYS A 97 -3.35 58.84 9.50
C LYS A 97 -2.55 59.32 10.71
N SER A 98 -1.66 60.30 10.49
CA SER A 98 -1.27 61.28 11.51
C SER A 98 -2.40 62.29 11.74
#